data_AF-A0A919NAL0-F1
#
_entry.id   AF-A0A919NAL0-F1
#
_cell.length_a   1.000
_cell.length_b   1.000
_cell.length_c   1.000
_cell.angle_alpha   90.00
_cell.angle_beta   90.00
_cell.angle_gamma   90.00
#
_symmetry.space_group_name_H-M   'P 1'
#
loop_
_entity.id
_entity.type
_entity.pdbx_description
1 polymer ?
#
loop_
_entity_poly.entity_id
_entity_poly.type
_entity_poly.pdbx_seq_one_letter_code
_entity_poly.pdbx_strand_id
1 'polypeptide(L)'
;MTDARPLIADVEQSEGRVAVEVRAESGRATAVVERIRDPKLHRHIPIGTRDREHLRMMVDDVPVILRPGAGRWSRRSYRVVVEHDGRQYVYRPKTSESSRLTRDGFRVGDFTGTNPEWHGSPEPVDAAVGYALAAAFGSGAEFLLAAFLDNPAL
;
A
#
# COMPACT_ATOMS: atom_id res chain seq x y z
N MET A 1 -10.48 27.23 -12.64
CA MET A 1 -10.64 26.25 -11.54
C MET A 1 -11.22 25.01 -12.18
N THR A 2 -10.38 24.05 -12.58
CA THR A 2 -10.85 22.81 -13.19
C THR A 2 -11.46 21.97 -12.08
N ASP A 3 -12.75 21.67 -12.23
CA ASP A 3 -13.49 20.77 -11.37
C ASP A 3 -12.94 19.36 -11.61
N ALA A 4 -11.89 18.99 -10.86
CA ALA A 4 -11.33 17.65 -10.93
C ALA A 4 -12.37 16.69 -10.36
N ARG A 5 -13.15 16.04 -11.24
CA ARG A 5 -14.13 15.07 -10.80
C ARG A 5 -13.46 13.98 -9.95
N PRO A 6 -14.10 13.57 -8.85
CA PRO A 6 -13.43 12.78 -7.83
C PRO A 6 -13.08 11.39 -8.36
N LEU A 7 -11.86 10.97 -8.06
CA LEU A 7 -11.47 9.57 -8.09
C LEU A 7 -12.23 8.85 -6.96
N ILE A 8 -13.06 7.87 -7.30
CA ILE A 8 -13.85 7.10 -6.34
C ILE A 8 -13.18 5.76 -6.14
N ALA A 9 -12.83 5.44 -4.90
CA ALA A 9 -12.25 4.17 -4.53
C ALA A 9 -13.23 3.38 -3.65
N ASP A 10 -13.47 2.14 -4.02
CA ASP A 10 -14.10 1.14 -3.17
C ASP A 10 -13.02 0.21 -2.63
N VAL A 11 -13.00 0.01 -1.32
CA VAL A 11 -11.96 -0.75 -0.62
C VAL A 11 -12.63 -1.81 0.24
N GLU A 12 -12.53 -3.06 -0.20
CA GLU A 12 -12.98 -4.22 0.54
C GLU A 12 -11.79 -4.85 1.27
N GLN A 13 -11.87 -4.90 2.60
CA GLN A 13 -10.87 -5.57 3.42
C GLN A 13 -11.51 -6.71 4.20
N SER A 14 -10.93 -7.90 4.05
CA SER A 14 -11.28 -9.10 4.80
C SER A 14 -10.01 -9.78 5.32
N GLU A 15 -10.18 -10.87 6.06
CA GLU A 15 -9.04 -11.56 6.64
C GLU A 15 -8.07 -12.05 5.56
N GLY A 16 -6.86 -11.47 5.54
CA GLY A 16 -5.82 -11.85 4.59
C GLY A 16 -6.07 -11.40 3.14
N ARG A 17 -7.03 -10.51 2.89
CA ARG A 17 -7.33 -9.99 1.55
C ARG A 17 -7.73 -8.52 1.59
N VAL A 18 -7.17 -7.75 0.66
CA VAL A 18 -7.57 -6.37 0.36
C VAL A 18 -7.86 -6.32 -1.14
N ALA A 19 -9.08 -5.91 -1.51
CA ALA A 19 -9.46 -5.65 -2.89
C ALA A 19 -9.87 -4.19 -3.03
N VAL A 20 -9.37 -3.54 -4.07
CA VAL A 20 -9.62 -2.14 -4.37
C VAL A 20 -10.12 -2.03 -5.79
N GLU A 21 -11.19 -1.27 -5.97
CA GLU A 21 -11.65 -0.81 -7.26
C GLU A 21 -11.62 0.72 -7.28
N VAL A 22 -10.97 1.29 -8.29
CA VAL A 22 -10.95 2.74 -8.52
C VAL A 22 -11.67 3.06 -9.82
N ARG A 23 -12.56 4.05 -9.77
CA ARG A 23 -13.24 4.62 -10.93
C ARG A 23 -12.92 6.12 -11.03
N ALA A 24 -12.55 6.56 -12.23
CA ALA A 24 -12.40 7.96 -12.59
C ALA A 24 -12.91 8.18 -14.02
N GLU A 25 -12.97 9.43 -14.48
CA GLU A 25 -13.35 9.71 -15.88
C GLU A 25 -12.41 9.09 -16.90
N SER A 26 -11.11 9.00 -16.56
CA SER A 26 -10.07 8.42 -17.40
C SER A 26 -10.13 6.88 -17.47
N GLY A 27 -10.94 6.23 -16.65
CA GLY A 27 -11.13 4.79 -16.67
C GLY A 27 -11.28 4.15 -15.28
N ARG A 28 -11.05 2.84 -15.24
CA ARG A 28 -11.13 2.02 -14.04
C ARG A 28 -9.81 1.27 -13.86
N ALA A 29 -9.43 1.04 -12.62
CA ALA A 29 -8.37 0.08 -12.27
C ALA A 29 -8.76 -0.71 -11.02
N THR A 30 -8.16 -1.88 -10.86
CA THR A 30 -8.34 -2.77 -9.73
C THR A 30 -7.00 -3.18 -9.16
N ALA A 31 -6.93 -3.38 -7.84
CA ALA A 31 -5.76 -3.93 -7.18
C ALA A 31 -6.18 -4.88 -6.06
N VAL A 32 -5.56 -6.06 -6.01
CA VAL A 32 -5.85 -7.08 -5.00
C VAL A 32 -4.55 -7.49 -4.34
N VAL A 33 -4.48 -7.41 -3.01
CA VAL A 33 -3.38 -7.96 -2.19
C VAL A 33 -3.94 -9.09 -1.35
N GLU A 34 -3.31 -10.26 -1.41
CA GLU A 34 -3.80 -11.46 -0.75
C GLU A 34 -2.67 -12.24 -0.08
N ARG A 35 -3.00 -12.81 1.08
CA ARG A 35 -2.17 -13.77 1.79
C ARG A 35 -2.48 -15.16 1.28
N ILE A 36 -1.50 -15.79 0.61
CA ILE A 36 -1.69 -17.03 -0.18
C ILE A 36 -1.29 -18.32 0.57
N ARG A 37 -0.81 -18.18 1.80
CA ARG A 37 -0.31 -19.25 2.68
C ARG A 37 -0.65 -18.88 4.12
N ASP A 38 -0.28 -19.72 5.08
CA ASP A 38 -0.49 -19.46 6.50
C ASP A 38 0.82 -19.06 7.21
N PRO A 39 1.23 -17.77 7.15
CA PRO A 39 2.38 -17.29 7.92
C PRO A 39 2.01 -17.04 9.38
N LYS A 40 3.02 -16.90 10.22
CA LYS A 40 2.85 -16.24 11.52
C LYS A 40 2.29 -14.84 11.31
N LEU A 41 1.16 -14.55 11.97
CA LEU A 41 0.51 -13.25 11.89
C LEU A 41 1.08 -12.26 12.91
N HIS A 42 1.17 -11.01 12.50
CA HIS A 42 1.60 -9.88 13.30
C HIS A 42 0.45 -8.90 13.45
N ARG A 43 -0.02 -8.69 14.69
CA ARG A 43 -1.26 -7.94 14.98
C ARG A 43 -1.28 -6.49 14.49
N HIS A 44 -0.11 -5.87 14.28
CA HIS A 44 0.01 -4.47 13.82
C HIS A 44 0.20 -4.34 12.31
N ILE A 45 0.21 -5.46 11.57
CA ILE A 45 0.27 -5.46 10.12
C ILE A 45 -1.14 -5.82 9.61
N PRO A 46 -1.86 -4.93 8.91
CA PRO A 46 -3.26 -5.18 8.54
C PRO A 46 -3.48 -6.46 7.71
N ILE A 47 -2.61 -6.74 6.72
CA ILE A 47 -2.64 -7.99 5.94
C ILE A 47 -2.07 -9.20 6.72
N GLY A 48 -1.58 -8.97 7.94
CA GLY A 48 -1.08 -9.97 8.88
C GLY A 48 0.41 -10.27 8.77
N THR A 49 1.04 -10.12 7.60
CA THR A 49 2.48 -10.38 7.43
C THR A 49 3.14 -9.39 6.48
N ARG A 50 4.46 -9.27 6.55
CA ARG A 50 5.30 -8.60 5.55
C ARG A 50 6.17 -9.58 4.77
N ASP A 51 6.06 -10.87 5.06
CA ASP A 51 6.79 -11.90 4.34
C ASP A 51 6.24 -12.01 2.92
N ARG A 52 7.08 -11.68 1.94
CA ARG A 52 6.72 -11.68 0.53
C ARG A 52 6.30 -13.06 0.03
N GLU A 53 6.85 -14.14 0.60
CA GLU A 53 6.58 -15.49 0.12
C GLU A 53 5.16 -15.95 0.44
N HIS A 54 4.49 -15.24 1.35
CA HIS A 54 3.12 -15.48 1.76
C HIS A 54 2.14 -14.48 1.15
N LEU A 55 2.59 -13.57 0.29
CA LEU A 55 1.78 -12.51 -0.27
C LEU A 55 1.78 -12.55 -1.80
N ARG A 56 0.64 -12.27 -2.41
CA ARG A 56 0.53 -11.93 -3.82
C ARG A 56 -0.13 -10.58 -3.99
N MET A 57 0.14 -9.93 -5.11
CA MET A 57 -0.62 -8.78 -5.56
C MET A 57 -0.95 -8.91 -7.04
N MET A 58 -2.16 -8.49 -7.40
CA MET A 58 -2.66 -8.40 -8.77
C MET A 58 -3.10 -6.95 -9.02
N VAL A 59 -2.86 -6.44 -10.23
CA VAL A 59 -3.40 -5.16 -10.71
C VAL A 59 -4.06 -5.44 -12.04
N ASP A 60 -5.35 -5.14 -12.16
CA ASP A 60 -6.17 -5.48 -13.34
C ASP A 60 -5.97 -6.93 -13.80
N ASP A 61 -6.06 -7.86 -12.84
CA ASP A 61 -5.85 -9.30 -13.01
C ASP A 61 -4.46 -9.70 -13.54
N VAL A 62 -3.49 -8.78 -13.55
CA VAL A 62 -2.09 -9.04 -13.90
C VAL A 62 -1.26 -9.17 -12.61
N PRO A 63 -0.52 -10.28 -12.42
CA PRO A 63 0.37 -10.42 -11.26
C PRO A 63 1.48 -9.37 -11.28
N VAL A 64 1.74 -8.77 -10.12
CA VAL A 64 2.78 -7.76 -9.96
C VAL A 64 3.87 -8.23 -9.03
N ILE A 65 5.06 -7.66 -9.15
CA ILE A 65 6.15 -7.97 -8.22
C ILE A 65 5.96 -7.14 -6.96
N LEU A 66 5.56 -7.79 -5.86
CA LEU A 66 5.40 -7.16 -4.55
C LEU A 66 6.62 -7.45 -3.66
N ARG A 67 7.31 -6.40 -3.19
CA ARG A 67 8.47 -6.50 -2.31
C ARG A 67 8.30 -5.64 -1.06
N PRO A 68 7.61 -6.14 -0.02
CA PRO A 68 7.63 -5.50 1.28
C PRO A 68 9.05 -5.57 1.85
N GLY A 69 9.51 -4.46 2.40
CA GLY A 69 10.74 -4.42 3.17
C GLY A 69 10.59 -5.12 4.52
N ALA A 70 11.72 -5.50 5.11
CA ALA A 70 11.80 -6.35 6.31
C ALA A 70 11.09 -5.80 7.57
N GLY A 71 10.74 -4.51 7.61
CA GLY A 71 10.02 -3.94 8.76
C GLY A 71 10.81 -3.96 10.07
N ARG A 72 12.12 -3.68 10.02
CA ARG A 72 13.00 -3.67 11.20
C ARG A 72 13.94 -2.47 11.23
N TRP A 73 14.15 -1.92 12.44
CA TRP A 73 15.17 -0.92 12.79
C TRP A 73 15.00 0.49 12.25
N SER A 74 14.53 0.68 11.02
CA SER A 74 14.39 2.02 10.42
C SER A 74 13.12 2.17 9.59
N ARG A 75 12.60 3.39 9.47
CA ARG A 75 11.47 3.74 8.59
C ARG A 75 11.64 3.22 7.15
N ARG A 76 12.87 3.27 6.62
CA ARG A 76 13.20 2.81 5.26
C ARG A 76 13.01 1.30 5.07
N SER A 77 13.11 0.50 6.14
CA SER A 77 12.87 -0.94 6.08
C SER A 77 11.40 -1.30 5.92
N TYR A 78 10.48 -0.35 6.14
CA TYR A 78 9.04 -0.54 6.03
C TYR A 78 8.49 -0.18 4.65
N ARG A 79 9.35 0.27 3.73
CA ARG A 79 8.94 0.52 2.34
C ARG A 79 8.34 -0.74 1.71
N VAL A 80 7.38 -0.58 0.82
CA VAL A 80 6.84 -1.62 -0.03
C VAL A 80 7.05 -1.17 -1.47
N VAL A 81 7.67 -2.02 -2.27
CA VAL A 81 7.92 -1.77 -3.69
C VAL A 81 6.96 -2.64 -4.50
N VAL A 82 6.32 -2.05 -5.50
CA VAL A 82 5.49 -2.75 -6.49
C VAL A 82 6.03 -2.44 -7.88
N GLU A 83 6.23 -3.45 -8.72
CA GLU A 83 6.55 -3.28 -10.14
C GLU A 83 5.40 -3.81 -10.99
N HIS A 84 4.82 -2.93 -11.81
CA HIS A 84 3.69 -3.22 -12.68
C HIS A 84 3.86 -2.46 -14.00
N ASP A 85 3.76 -3.16 -15.13
CA ASP A 85 3.86 -2.60 -16.48
C ASP A 85 5.08 -1.64 -16.68
N GLY A 86 6.25 -2.09 -16.21
CA GLY A 86 7.50 -1.30 -16.31
C GLY A 86 7.60 -0.11 -15.35
N ARG A 87 6.56 0.20 -14.58
CA ARG A 87 6.53 1.27 -13.58
C ARG A 87 6.87 0.73 -12.19
N GLN A 88 7.64 1.52 -11.44
CA GLN A 88 7.97 1.21 -10.05
C GLN A 88 7.20 2.13 -9.10
N TYR A 89 6.36 1.52 -8.28
CA TYR A 89 5.73 2.17 -7.15
C TYR A 89 6.51 1.91 -5.87
N VAL A 90 6.75 2.97 -5.09
CA VAL A 90 7.35 2.88 -3.77
C VAL A 90 6.43 3.54 -2.76
N TYR A 91 5.87 2.73 -1.87
CA TYR A 91 5.09 3.17 -0.74
C TYR A 91 5.94 3.09 0.53
N ARG A 92 6.12 4.20 1.25
CA ARG A 92 7.04 4.25 2.40
C ARG A 92 6.55 5.19 3.49
N PRO A 93 6.88 4.94 4.77
CA PRO A 93 6.62 5.91 5.83
C PRO A 93 7.28 7.27 5.52
N LYS A 94 6.51 8.34 5.68
CA LYS A 94 6.93 9.74 5.59
C LYS A 94 7.03 10.35 6.99
N THR A 95 5.98 10.18 7.82
CA THR A 95 5.93 10.58 9.23
C THR A 95 5.49 9.41 10.12
N SER A 96 5.24 9.65 11.41
CA SER A 96 4.57 8.68 12.30
C SER A 96 3.19 8.27 11.81
N GLU A 97 2.45 9.16 11.16
CA GLU A 97 1.05 8.90 10.80
C GLU A 97 0.85 8.77 9.28
N SER A 98 1.82 9.25 8.49
CA SER A 98 1.67 9.32 7.03
C SER A 98 2.71 8.50 6.27
N SER A 99 2.26 7.92 5.16
CA SER A 99 3.11 7.30 4.14
C SER A 99 3.08 8.10 2.86
N ARG A 100 4.07 7.89 1.99
CA ARG A 100 4.15 8.47 0.65
C ARG A 100 4.20 7.36 -0.39
N LEU A 101 3.41 7.53 -1.44
CA LEU A 101 3.49 6.80 -2.69
C LEU A 101 4.27 7.63 -3.72
N THR A 102 5.25 6.99 -4.35
CA THR A 102 5.90 7.52 -5.55
C THR A 102 5.78 6.54 -6.70
N ARG A 103 5.67 7.04 -7.93
CA ARG A 103 5.78 6.28 -9.19
C ARG A 103 7.01 6.76 -9.94
N ASP A 104 7.95 5.88 -10.21
CA ASP A 104 9.21 6.17 -10.92
C ASP A 104 9.97 7.37 -10.31
N GLY A 105 9.90 7.48 -8.97
CA GLY A 105 10.51 8.57 -8.20
C GLY A 105 9.66 9.85 -8.08
N PHE A 106 8.62 10.02 -8.89
CA PHE A 106 7.69 11.14 -8.81
C PHE A 106 6.66 10.93 -7.71
N ARG A 107 6.30 11.99 -6.99
CA ARG A 107 5.30 11.93 -5.91
C ARG A 107 3.92 11.81 -6.53
N VAL A 108 3.13 10.85 -6.03
CA VAL A 108 1.76 10.64 -6.51
C VAL A 108 0.74 10.86 -5.40
N GLY A 109 1.00 10.36 -4.19
CA GLY A 109 0.07 10.52 -3.07
C GLY A 109 0.78 10.49 -1.71
N ASP A 110 0.28 11.26 -0.76
CA ASP A 110 0.62 11.13 0.66
C ASP A 110 -0.62 10.61 1.41
N PHE A 111 -0.48 9.54 2.18
CA PHE A 111 -1.58 8.82 2.81
C PHE A 111 -1.52 8.99 4.32
N THR A 112 -2.64 9.38 4.93
CA THR A 112 -2.89 9.27 6.38
C THR A 112 -4.08 8.33 6.57
N GLY A 113 -3.86 7.19 7.19
CA GLY A 113 -4.74 6.03 7.06
C GLY A 113 -4.88 5.61 5.60
N THR A 114 -6.13 5.38 5.19
CA THR A 114 -6.52 5.18 3.79
C THR A 114 -6.92 6.49 3.10
N ASN A 115 -6.71 7.66 3.72
CA ASN A 115 -7.06 8.96 3.13
C ASN A 115 -5.87 9.57 2.38
N PRO A 116 -5.90 9.63 1.02
CA PRO A 116 -4.81 10.19 0.24
C PRO A 116 -4.97 11.70 0.00
N GLU A 117 -3.85 12.41 0.09
CA GLU A 117 -3.61 13.68 -0.56
C GLU A 117 -2.89 13.42 -1.89
N TRP A 118 -3.60 13.55 -3.01
CA TRP A 118 -3.06 13.32 -4.34
C TRP A 118 -2.22 14.50 -4.86
N HIS A 119 -1.14 14.20 -5.56
CA HIS A 119 -0.25 15.17 -6.19
C HIS A 119 -0.43 15.10 -7.71
N GLY A 120 -0.79 16.21 -8.33
CA GLY A 120 -1.08 16.26 -9.76
C GLY A 120 -2.39 15.56 -10.11
N SER A 121 -2.40 14.79 -11.21
CA SER A 121 -3.55 14.02 -11.67
C SER A 121 -3.17 12.54 -11.69
N PRO A 122 -3.39 11.80 -10.57
CA PRO A 122 -3.06 10.38 -10.52
C PRO A 122 -3.92 9.59 -11.51
N GLU A 123 -3.34 8.56 -12.13
CA GLU A 123 -4.10 7.61 -12.92
C GLU A 123 -4.88 6.67 -12.00
N PRO A 124 -6.01 6.07 -12.46
CA PRO A 124 -6.76 5.09 -11.67
C PRO A 124 -5.89 3.97 -11.09
N VAL A 125 -4.90 3.49 -11.87
CA VAL A 125 -3.94 2.46 -11.45
C VAL A 125 -3.06 2.94 -10.30
N ASP A 126 -2.63 4.21 -10.29
CA ASP A 126 -1.83 4.76 -9.21
C ASP A 126 -2.61 4.75 -7.90
N ALA A 127 -3.89 5.11 -7.99
CA ALA A 127 -4.76 5.11 -6.83
C ALA A 127 -5.08 3.70 -6.35
N ALA A 128 -5.38 2.77 -7.26
CA ALA A 128 -5.67 1.38 -6.91
C ALA A 128 -4.47 0.75 -6.15
N VAL A 129 -3.25 0.94 -6.67
CA VAL A 129 -2.02 0.50 -5.99
C VAL A 129 -1.88 1.20 -4.63
N GLY A 130 -2.06 2.52 -4.57
CA GLY A 130 -1.92 3.30 -3.34
C GLY A 130 -2.87 2.86 -2.23
N TYR A 131 -4.17 2.76 -2.53
CA TYR A 131 -5.18 2.29 -1.59
C TYR A 131 -4.93 0.85 -1.15
N ALA A 132 -4.57 -0.05 -2.08
CA ALA A 132 -4.30 -1.45 -1.74
C ALA A 132 -3.11 -1.57 -0.78
N LEU A 133 -2.04 -0.81 -1.02
CA LEU A 133 -0.87 -0.79 -0.14
C LEU A 133 -1.17 -0.15 1.23
N ALA A 134 -1.94 0.94 1.25
CA ALA A 134 -2.34 1.60 2.49
C ALA A 134 -3.24 0.69 3.36
N ALA A 135 -4.22 0.01 2.77
CA ALA A 135 -5.08 -0.91 3.48
C ALA A 135 -4.36 -2.20 3.90
N ALA A 136 -3.44 -2.74 3.08
CA ALA A 136 -2.71 -3.97 3.41
C ALA A 136 -1.57 -3.76 4.43
N PHE A 137 -0.87 -2.64 4.37
CA PHE A 137 0.34 -2.41 5.18
C PHE A 137 0.26 -1.23 6.16
N GLY A 138 -0.84 -0.47 6.14
CA GLY A 138 -1.04 0.72 6.97
C GLY A 138 -0.38 1.99 6.40
N SER A 139 -0.60 3.12 7.07
CA SER A 139 0.03 4.43 6.77
C SER A 139 0.90 4.97 7.91
N GLY A 140 2.08 5.49 7.58
CA GLY A 140 2.98 6.03 8.58
C GLY A 140 3.82 4.96 9.26
N ALA A 141 3.99 5.17 10.55
CA ALA A 141 4.98 4.56 11.39
C ALA A 141 4.51 4.39 12.85
N GLU A 142 3.26 4.66 13.20
CA GLU A 142 2.75 4.34 14.54
C GLU A 142 2.73 2.83 14.80
N PHE A 143 2.50 2.03 13.76
CA PHE A 143 2.76 0.59 13.79
C PHE A 143 4.25 0.24 13.97
N LEU A 144 5.19 1.20 13.82
CA LEU A 144 6.57 0.99 14.27
C LEU A 144 6.63 0.86 15.79
N LEU A 145 6.03 1.78 16.54
CA LEU A 145 6.09 1.78 18.01
C LEU A 145 5.47 0.49 18.57
N ALA A 146 4.35 0.08 18.01
CA ALA A 146 3.66 -1.12 18.46
C ALA A 146 4.43 -2.42 18.11
N ALA A 147 5.08 -2.49 16.94
CA ALA A 147 5.96 -3.60 16.57
C ALA A 147 7.28 -3.63 17.37
N PHE A 148 7.81 -2.46 17.77
CA PHE A 148 8.96 -2.36 18.68
C PHE A 148 8.61 -2.84 20.09
N LEU A 149 7.43 -2.51 20.63
CA LEU A 149 7.00 -2.93 21.97
C LEU A 149 6.73 -4.45 22.07
N ASP A 150 6.42 -5.12 20.96
CA ASP A 150 6.18 -6.57 20.91
C ASP A 150 7.44 -7.42 20.71
N ASN A 151 8.62 -6.78 20.62
CA ASN A 151 9.89 -7.48 20.49
C ASN A 151 10.79 -7.14 21.69
N PRO A 152 10.68 -7.87 22.83
CA PRO A 152 11.45 -7.60 24.04
C PRO A 152 12.95 -7.97 23.95
N ALA A 153 13.48 -8.21 22.73
CA ALA A 153 14.86 -8.63 22.50
C ALA A 153 15.76 -7.49 21.97
N LEU A 154 15.57 -6.27 22.46
CA LEU A 154 16.56 -5.19 22.46
C LEU A 154 16.83 -4.74 23.89
#